data_AF-U5CYC1-F1
#
_entry.id   AF-U5CYC1-F1
#
_cell.length_a   1.000
_cell.length_b   1.000
_cell.length_c   1.000
_cell.angle_alpha   90.00
_cell.angle_beta   90.00
_cell.angle_gamma   90.00
#
_symmetry.space_group_name_H-M   'P 1'
#
loop_
_entity.id
_entity.type
_entity.pdbx_description
1 polymer ?
#
loop_
_entity_poly.entity_id
_entity_poly.type
_entity_poly.pdbx_seq_one_letter_code
_entity_poly.pdbx_strand_id
1 'polypeptide(L)'
;MTLRLGYRTTVVVSSSDMAQEVLQKNDQAFAGRTTLQAITAESHHRFSIAWAQVGPYWSTLRGLCNTQLFTTQRLNALHALRHRKICELLELVRQYSDARRAVDIGHVAFVTSLNLLSNMIFSSDMVNPQSESAEEMKELVWSIMEVVGTPNIADYFPILRPLDPQGIKRKTVILVRRMHQLLNVKIDERVRVRESGQPICGDFIDVLLYYSDQESGSKFSRAEILAFLSA
;
A
#
# COMPACT_ATOMS: atom_id res chain seq x y z
N MET A 1 -24.32 18.92 1.37
CA MET A 1 -24.64 18.73 2.81
C MET A 1 -23.40 19.08 3.63
N THR A 2 -23.54 19.77 4.76
CA THR A 2 -22.42 20.11 5.65
C THR A 2 -22.62 19.46 7.02
N LEU A 3 -21.58 18.79 7.52
CA LEU A 3 -21.54 18.12 8.81
C LEU A 3 -20.46 18.76 9.69
N ARG A 4 -20.66 18.76 11.01
CA ARG A 4 -19.63 19.12 11.98
C ARG A 4 -19.23 17.88 12.77
N LEU A 5 -18.06 17.33 12.45
CA LEU A 5 -17.48 16.18 13.13
C LEU A 5 -16.52 16.69 14.22
N GLY A 6 -17.07 16.93 15.42
CA GLY A 6 -16.35 17.65 16.48
C GLY A 6 -15.97 19.06 16.04
N TYR A 7 -14.68 19.38 16.07
CA TYR A 7 -14.13 20.67 15.61
C TYR A 7 -13.89 20.74 14.09
N ARG A 8 -14.14 19.66 13.35
CA ARG A 8 -13.94 19.63 11.89
C ARG A 8 -15.26 19.85 11.15
N THR A 9 -15.28 20.87 10.28
CA THR A 9 -16.36 21.04 9.30
C THR A 9 -16.09 20.16 8.09
N THR A 10 -17.07 19.36 7.69
CA THR A 10 -16.97 18.40 6.59
C THR A 10 -18.10 18.63 5.61
N VAL A 11 -17.77 18.76 4.33
CA VAL A 11 -18.76 18.88 3.25
C VAL A 11 -18.91 17.53 2.57
N VAL A 12 -20.14 17.04 2.46
CA VAL A 12 -20.46 15.77 1.81
C VAL A 12 -20.88 16.02 0.36
N VAL A 13 -20.07 15.50 -0.57
CA VAL A 13 -20.35 15.43 -2.00
C VAL A 13 -21.15 14.16 -2.27
N SER A 14 -22.39 14.32 -2.76
CA SER A 14 -23.37 13.21 -2.84
C SER A 14 -24.13 13.17 -4.18
N SER A 15 -23.63 13.85 -5.21
CA SER A 15 -24.14 13.76 -6.59
C SER A 15 -22.99 13.74 -7.60
N SER A 16 -23.25 13.22 -8.81
CA SER A 16 -22.29 13.21 -9.92
C SER A 16 -21.84 14.62 -10.29
N ASP A 17 -22.78 15.55 -10.38
CA ASP A 17 -22.53 16.92 -10.81
C ASP A 17 -21.60 17.62 -9.80
N MET A 18 -21.82 17.39 -8.50
CA MET A 18 -20.95 17.93 -7.46
C MET A 18 -19.60 17.24 -7.40
N ALA A 19 -19.54 15.94 -7.68
CA ALA A 19 -18.26 15.24 -7.83
C ALA A 19 -17.46 15.80 -9.01
N GLN A 20 -18.10 16.15 -10.12
CA GLN A 20 -17.44 16.78 -11.27
C GLN A 20 -16.90 18.17 -10.92
N GLU A 21 -17.67 19.00 -10.20
CA GLU A 21 -17.20 20.31 -9.74
C GLU A 21 -15.94 20.18 -8.86
N VAL A 22 -15.93 19.23 -7.93
CA VAL A 22 -14.85 19.07 -6.94
C VAL A 22 -13.62 18.35 -7.51
N LEU A 23 -13.81 17.26 -8.26
CA LEU A 23 -12.73 16.35 -8.67
C LEU A 23 -12.21 16.59 -10.09
N GLN A 24 -12.87 17.45 -10.88
CA GLN A 24 -12.42 17.78 -12.24
C GLN A 24 -12.26 19.28 -12.46
N LYS A 25 -13.30 20.08 -12.19
CA LYS A 25 -13.27 21.52 -12.50
C LYS A 25 -12.43 22.32 -11.50
N ASN A 26 -12.44 21.91 -10.23
CA ASN A 26 -11.68 22.54 -9.15
C ASN A 26 -10.72 21.55 -8.48
N ASP A 27 -10.26 20.55 -9.21
CA ASP A 27 -9.48 19.42 -8.70
C ASP A 27 -8.26 19.85 -7.88
N GLN A 28 -7.50 20.84 -8.34
CA GLN A 28 -6.32 21.36 -7.63
C GLN A 28 -6.65 21.94 -6.25
N ALA A 29 -7.80 22.60 -6.10
CA ALA A 29 -8.22 23.17 -4.82
C ALA A 29 -8.60 22.08 -3.80
N PHE A 30 -9.06 20.92 -4.27
CA PHE A 30 -9.53 19.80 -3.45
C PHE A 30 -8.59 18.59 -3.46
N ALA A 31 -7.41 18.71 -4.05
CA ALA A 31 -6.44 17.61 -4.16
C ALA A 31 -5.75 17.27 -2.82
N GLY A 32 -5.88 18.15 -1.82
CA GLY A 32 -5.36 17.97 -0.47
C GLY A 32 -6.00 16.80 0.27
N ARG A 33 -5.25 16.21 1.20
CA ARG A 33 -5.70 15.06 1.99
C ARG A 33 -5.91 15.42 3.45
N THR A 34 -6.96 14.87 4.05
CA THR A 34 -7.15 14.98 5.50
C THR A 34 -6.22 14.02 6.22
N THR A 35 -5.23 14.53 6.95
CA THR A 35 -4.32 13.70 7.74
C THR A 35 -5.03 13.20 9.00
N LEU A 36 -5.26 11.88 9.06
CA LEU A 36 -5.74 11.16 10.25
C LEU A 36 -4.56 10.86 11.19
N GLN A 37 -4.83 10.73 12.49
CA GLN A 37 -3.77 10.47 13.45
C GLN A 37 -3.14 9.09 13.24
N ALA A 38 -3.92 8.07 12.88
CA ALA A 38 -3.44 6.71 12.62
C ALA A 38 -2.32 6.70 11.56
N ILE A 39 -2.57 7.34 10.41
CA ILE A 39 -1.62 7.39 9.29
C ILE A 39 -0.39 8.28 9.55
N THR A 40 -0.30 8.95 10.70
CA THR A 40 0.94 9.65 11.11
C THR A 40 1.98 8.71 11.70
N ALA A 41 1.62 7.46 12.00
CA ALA A 41 2.54 6.42 12.44
C ALA A 41 3.71 6.29 11.45
N GLU A 42 4.94 6.23 11.98
CA GLU A 42 6.17 6.12 11.18
C GLU A 42 6.28 7.17 10.04
N SER A 43 5.70 8.35 10.23
CA SER A 43 5.63 9.41 9.21
C SER A 43 4.96 8.99 7.88
N HIS A 44 4.12 7.95 7.88
CA HIS A 44 3.54 7.35 6.67
C HIS A 44 2.77 8.38 5.82
N HIS A 45 2.00 9.28 6.43
CA HIS A 45 1.31 10.39 5.76
C HIS A 45 2.22 11.35 4.96
N ARG A 46 3.54 11.34 5.15
CA ARG A 46 4.47 12.19 4.40
C ARG A 46 5.00 11.51 3.14
N PHE A 47 5.10 10.19 3.19
CA PHE A 47 5.86 9.40 2.22
C PHE A 47 5.01 8.42 1.42
N SER A 48 3.82 8.08 1.91
CA SER A 48 2.87 7.21 1.22
C SER A 48 2.24 7.94 0.03
N ILE A 49 2.18 7.28 -1.13
CA ILE A 49 1.46 7.78 -2.31
C ILE A 49 -0.05 7.97 -2.06
N ALA A 50 -0.62 7.21 -1.12
CA ALA A 50 -2.03 7.28 -0.75
C ALA A 50 -2.35 8.50 0.13
N TRP A 51 -1.39 8.97 0.94
CA TRP A 51 -1.62 9.94 2.02
C TRP A 51 -0.81 11.24 1.95
N ALA A 52 0.32 11.26 1.23
CA ALA A 52 1.15 12.45 1.06
C ALA A 52 0.37 13.60 0.43
N GLN A 53 0.64 14.84 0.86
CA GLN A 53 0.02 16.01 0.26
C GLN A 53 0.49 16.19 -1.19
N VAL A 54 -0.39 16.72 -2.03
CA VAL A 54 -0.06 16.99 -3.43
C VAL A 54 1.03 18.06 -3.51
N GLY A 55 2.08 17.74 -4.25
CA GLY A 55 3.28 18.55 -4.38
C GLY A 55 4.35 17.80 -5.17
N PRO A 56 5.55 18.37 -5.36
CA PRO A 56 6.60 17.80 -6.21
C PRO A 56 6.93 16.35 -5.88
N TYR A 57 7.08 16.03 -4.59
CA TYR A 57 7.36 14.66 -4.12
C TYR A 57 6.25 13.67 -4.52
N TRP A 58 4.99 13.99 -4.22
CA TRP A 58 3.86 13.13 -4.56
C TRP A 58 3.71 12.97 -6.08
N SER A 59 3.94 14.04 -6.85
CA SER A 59 3.94 13.99 -8.32
C SER A 59 5.04 13.08 -8.86
N THR A 60 6.24 13.09 -8.27
CA THR A 60 7.32 12.14 -8.62
C THR A 60 6.90 10.70 -8.36
N LEU A 61 6.33 10.40 -7.19
CA LEU A 61 5.83 9.05 -6.88
C LEU A 61 4.75 8.59 -7.87
N ARG A 62 3.77 9.45 -8.16
CA ARG A 62 2.72 9.18 -9.15
C ARG A 62 3.28 8.97 -10.55
N GLY A 63 4.24 9.81 -10.96
CA GLY A 63 4.94 9.69 -12.23
C GLY A 63 5.67 8.37 -12.35
N LEU A 64 6.36 7.94 -11.29
CA LEU A 64 7.07 6.65 -11.26
C LEU A 64 6.11 5.47 -11.41
N CYS A 65 5.00 5.46 -10.66
CA CYS A 65 3.96 4.45 -10.80
C CYS A 65 3.43 4.37 -12.23
N ASN A 66 3.06 5.52 -12.80
CA ASN A 66 2.47 5.58 -14.14
C ASN A 66 3.45 5.17 -15.24
N THR A 67 4.75 5.38 -15.05
CA THR A 67 5.79 5.10 -16.07
C THR A 67 6.46 3.74 -15.91
N GLN A 68 6.45 3.15 -14.72
CA GLN A 68 7.21 1.94 -14.41
C GLN A 68 6.33 0.74 -14.03
N LEU A 69 5.20 0.96 -13.35
CA LEU A 69 4.28 -0.10 -12.92
C LEU A 69 3.10 -0.26 -13.87
N PHE A 70 2.42 0.85 -14.15
CA PHE A 70 1.08 0.85 -14.73
C PHE A 70 1.05 1.24 -16.21
N THR A 71 2.19 1.20 -16.90
CA THR A 71 2.19 1.41 -18.36
C THR A 71 1.52 0.23 -19.07
N THR A 72 0.84 0.49 -20.18
CA THR A 72 0.26 -0.55 -21.03
C THR A 72 1.30 -1.60 -21.44
N GLN A 73 2.53 -1.17 -21.74
CA GLN A 73 3.64 -2.07 -22.07
C GLN A 73 3.97 -3.01 -20.90
N ARG A 74 4.13 -2.48 -19.68
CA ARG A 74 4.43 -3.29 -18.49
C ARG A 74 3.27 -4.23 -18.16
N LEU A 75 2.04 -3.74 -18.22
CA LEU A 75 0.85 -4.55 -17.99
C LEU A 75 0.71 -5.68 -19.02
N ASN A 76 1.06 -5.45 -20.29
CA ASN A 76 1.08 -6.48 -21.32
C ASN A 76 2.20 -7.50 -21.08
N ALA A 77 3.41 -7.06 -20.73
CA ALA A 77 4.51 -7.94 -20.39
C ALA A 77 4.18 -8.85 -19.19
N LEU A 78 3.40 -8.35 -18.23
CA LEU A 78 2.93 -9.08 -17.05
C LEU A 78 1.66 -9.92 -17.30
N HIS A 79 1.19 -10.05 -18.54
CA HIS A 79 0.03 -10.88 -18.88
C HIS A 79 0.23 -12.34 -18.48
N ALA A 80 1.40 -12.91 -18.82
CA ALA A 80 1.73 -14.29 -18.47
C ALA A 80 1.78 -14.51 -16.95
N LEU A 81 2.24 -13.52 -16.19
CA LEU A 81 2.23 -13.56 -14.73
C LEU A 81 0.80 -13.59 -14.19
N ARG A 82 -0.08 -12.70 -14.66
CA ARG A 82 -1.50 -12.68 -14.24
C ARG A 82 -2.19 -14.01 -14.56
N HIS A 83 -1.99 -14.53 -15.76
CA HIS A 83 -2.54 -15.82 -16.16
C HIS A 83 -2.05 -16.95 -15.24
N ARG A 84 -0.75 -16.98 -14.93
CA ARG A 84 -0.17 -17.96 -14.01
C ARG A 84 -0.79 -17.89 -12.62
N LYS A 85 -0.94 -16.70 -12.04
CA LYS A 85 -1.54 -16.50 -10.70
C LYS A 85 -3.00 -16.95 -10.65
N ILE A 86 -3.75 -16.81 -11.75
CA ILE A 86 -5.10 -17.36 -11.86
C ILE A 86 -5.09 -18.88 -11.98
N CYS A 87 -4.18 -19.48 -12.74
CA CYS A 87 -4.03 -20.94 -12.78
C CYS A 87 -3.72 -21.52 -11.40
N GLU A 88 -2.77 -20.92 -10.67
CA GLU A 88 -2.42 -21.32 -9.29
C GLU A 88 -3.65 -21.22 -8.35
N LEU A 89 -4.45 -20.16 -8.47
CA LEU A 89 -5.71 -20.03 -7.72
C LEU A 89 -6.70 -21.16 -8.07
N LEU A 90 -6.88 -21.47 -9.35
CA LEU A 90 -7.79 -22.54 -9.79
C LEU A 90 -7.31 -23.92 -9.33
N GLU A 91 -6.00 -24.17 -9.33
CA GLU A 91 -5.41 -25.39 -8.78
C GLU A 91 -5.65 -25.49 -7.27
N LEU A 92 -5.45 -24.40 -6.53
CA LEU A 92 -5.75 -24.35 -5.10
C LEU A 92 -7.23 -24.67 -4.84
N VAL A 93 -8.16 -24.06 -5.58
CA VAL A 93 -9.60 -24.32 -5.46
C VAL A 93 -9.93 -25.78 -5.79
N ARG A 94 -9.30 -26.37 -6.81
CA ARG A 94 -9.45 -27.80 -7.12
C ARG A 94 -9.01 -28.68 -5.96
N GLN A 95 -7.88 -28.38 -5.32
CA GLN A 95 -7.41 -29.13 -4.15
C GLN A 95 -8.42 -29.07 -2.98
N TYR A 96 -9.03 -27.92 -2.72
CA TYR A 96 -10.11 -27.81 -1.73
C TYR A 96 -11.32 -28.67 -2.10
N SER A 97 -11.72 -28.64 -3.37
CA SER A 97 -12.82 -29.46 -3.90
C SER A 97 -12.54 -30.96 -3.74
N ASP A 98 -11.36 -31.43 -4.12
CA ASP A 98 -10.95 -32.82 -4.02
C ASP A 98 -10.92 -33.29 -2.55
N ALA A 99 -10.49 -32.41 -1.64
CA ALA A 99 -10.51 -32.64 -0.20
C ALA A 99 -11.90 -32.46 0.45
N ARG A 100 -12.94 -32.10 -0.33
CA ARG A 100 -14.29 -31.74 0.15
C ARG A 100 -14.30 -30.69 1.25
N ARG A 101 -13.41 -29.70 1.16
CA ARG A 101 -13.29 -28.59 2.10
C ARG A 101 -13.94 -27.34 1.52
N ALA A 102 -14.55 -26.55 2.39
CA ALA A 102 -15.03 -25.22 2.01
C ALA A 102 -13.85 -24.31 1.63
N VAL A 103 -14.08 -23.43 0.66
CA VAL A 103 -13.09 -22.42 0.23
C VAL A 103 -13.43 -21.10 0.91
N ASP A 104 -12.50 -20.56 1.68
CA ASP A 104 -12.55 -19.16 2.09
C ASP A 104 -12.16 -18.28 0.89
N ILE A 105 -13.16 -17.70 0.22
CA ILE A 105 -12.97 -16.83 -0.95
C ILE A 105 -12.17 -15.58 -0.59
N GLY A 106 -12.37 -15.02 0.61
CA GLY A 106 -11.64 -13.84 1.07
C GLY A 106 -10.15 -14.14 1.23
N HIS A 107 -9.82 -15.31 1.80
CA HIS A 107 -8.43 -15.77 1.92
C HIS A 107 -7.77 -15.97 0.56
N VAL A 108 -8.36 -16.77 -0.31
CA VAL A 108 -7.73 -17.11 -1.59
C VAL A 108 -7.61 -15.87 -2.49
N ALA A 109 -8.60 -14.97 -2.48
CA ALA A 109 -8.52 -13.71 -3.21
C ALA A 109 -7.40 -12.81 -2.65
N PHE A 110 -7.30 -12.67 -1.33
CA PHE A 110 -6.25 -11.89 -0.69
C PHE A 110 -4.86 -12.40 -1.08
N VAL A 111 -4.61 -13.70 -0.94
CA VAL A 111 -3.30 -14.28 -1.26
C VAL A 111 -2.97 -14.12 -2.74
N THR A 112 -3.91 -14.42 -3.63
CA THR A 112 -3.67 -14.29 -5.08
C THR A 112 -3.37 -12.84 -5.45
N SER A 113 -4.11 -11.87 -4.92
CA SER A 113 -3.85 -10.44 -5.15
C SER A 113 -2.51 -10.00 -4.56
N LEU A 114 -2.18 -10.41 -3.34
CA LEU A 114 -0.92 -10.11 -2.69
C LEU A 114 0.26 -10.65 -3.49
N ASN A 115 0.22 -11.92 -3.89
CA ASN A 115 1.30 -12.56 -4.65
C ASN A 115 1.41 -12.00 -6.07
N LEU A 116 0.28 -11.61 -6.68
CA LEU A 116 0.32 -10.91 -7.95
C LEU A 116 1.06 -9.57 -7.81
N LEU A 117 0.68 -8.73 -6.84
CA LEU A 117 1.35 -7.45 -6.58
C LEU A 117 2.82 -7.65 -6.18
N SER A 118 3.13 -8.62 -5.33
CA SER A 118 4.49 -8.91 -4.91
C SER A 118 5.37 -9.35 -6.08
N ASN A 119 4.84 -10.10 -7.04
CA ASN A 119 5.60 -10.46 -8.25
C ASN A 119 5.81 -9.25 -9.16
N MET A 120 4.86 -8.32 -9.24
CA MET A 120 5.09 -7.08 -10.01
C MET A 120 6.21 -6.23 -9.40
N ILE A 121 6.34 -6.26 -8.07
CA ILE A 121 7.28 -5.41 -7.33
C ILE A 121 8.64 -6.08 -7.13
N PHE A 122 8.64 -7.34 -6.69
CA PHE A 122 9.81 -8.10 -6.22
C PHE A 122 10.10 -9.37 -7.05
N SER A 123 9.32 -9.62 -8.12
CA SER A 123 9.43 -10.82 -8.96
C SER A 123 9.41 -12.15 -8.18
N SER A 124 8.78 -12.13 -7.01
CA SER A 124 8.65 -13.29 -6.13
C SER A 124 7.33 -13.25 -5.36
N ASP A 125 6.85 -14.43 -4.97
CA ASP A 125 5.72 -14.53 -4.05
C ASP A 125 6.10 -13.99 -2.67
N MET A 126 5.14 -13.30 -2.06
CA MET A 126 5.29 -12.81 -0.69
C MET A 126 5.02 -13.93 0.31
N VAL A 127 4.00 -14.76 0.03
CA VAL A 127 3.55 -15.82 0.93
C VAL A 127 3.24 -17.09 0.13
N ASN A 128 3.35 -18.25 0.78
CA ASN A 128 2.82 -19.49 0.22
C ASN A 128 1.31 -19.58 0.57
N PRO A 129 0.41 -19.83 -0.40
CA PRO A 129 -1.03 -19.80 -0.13
C PRO A 129 -1.56 -20.73 0.96
N GLN A 130 -0.84 -21.82 1.25
CA GLN A 130 -1.23 -22.83 2.23
C GLN A 130 -0.40 -22.77 3.51
N SER A 131 0.48 -21.77 3.69
CA SER A 131 1.28 -21.61 4.89
C SER A 131 0.63 -20.69 5.92
N GLU A 132 1.00 -20.87 7.18
CA GLU A 132 0.61 -19.98 8.29
C GLU A 132 0.97 -18.50 8.01
N SER A 133 2.09 -18.27 7.32
CA SER A 133 2.51 -16.91 6.94
C SER A 133 1.54 -16.17 6.02
N ALA A 134 0.71 -16.87 5.22
CA ALA A 134 -0.33 -16.24 4.43
C ALA A 134 -1.46 -15.69 5.32
N GLU A 135 -1.87 -16.46 6.33
CA GLU A 135 -2.88 -16.02 7.30
C GLU A 135 -2.33 -14.87 8.16
N GLU A 136 -1.09 -14.98 8.65
CA GLU A 136 -0.46 -13.91 9.42
C GLU A 136 -0.36 -12.60 8.63
N MET A 137 -0.04 -12.68 7.33
CA MET A 137 0.02 -11.50 6.47
C MET A 137 -1.37 -10.89 6.25
N LYS A 138 -2.39 -11.73 6.02
CA LYS A 138 -3.79 -11.30 5.88
C LYS A 138 -4.27 -10.59 7.15
N GLU A 139 -4.05 -11.21 8.31
CA GLU A 139 -4.40 -10.66 9.62
C GLU A 139 -3.66 -9.36 9.92
N LEU A 140 -2.38 -9.24 9.54
CA LEU A 140 -1.63 -8.00 9.68
C LEU A 140 -2.21 -6.87 8.83
N VAL A 141 -2.48 -7.12 7.55
CA VAL A 141 -3.09 -6.12 6.65
C VAL A 141 -4.49 -5.75 7.15
N TRP A 142 -5.29 -6.73 7.55
CA TRP A 142 -6.62 -6.51 8.11
C TRP A 142 -6.58 -5.65 9.37
N SER A 143 -5.68 -5.96 10.31
CA SER A 143 -5.48 -5.18 11.54
C SER A 143 -5.08 -3.74 11.25
N ILE A 144 -4.24 -3.49 10.24
CA ILE A 144 -3.88 -2.13 9.80
C ILE A 144 -5.13 -1.41 9.27
N MET A 145 -5.89 -2.06 8.38
CA MET A 145 -7.12 -1.51 7.81
C MET A 145 -8.15 -1.18 8.89
N GLU A 146 -8.34 -2.06 9.87
CA GLU A 146 -9.28 -1.87 10.97
C GLU A 146 -8.88 -0.68 11.86
N VAL A 147 -7.62 -0.60 12.27
CA VAL A 147 -7.14 0.50 13.13
C VAL A 147 -7.20 1.85 12.39
N VAL A 148 -6.87 1.88 11.10
CA VAL A 148 -6.95 3.10 10.28
C VAL A 148 -8.42 3.50 10.01
N GLY A 149 -9.32 2.53 9.84
CA GLY A 149 -10.74 2.75 9.62
C GLY A 149 -11.54 3.07 10.89
N THR A 150 -10.98 2.81 12.07
CA THR A 150 -11.64 3.09 13.35
C THR A 150 -11.77 4.60 13.60
N PRO A 151 -12.99 5.12 13.86
CA PRO A 151 -13.17 6.52 14.22
C PRO A 151 -12.33 6.91 15.45
N ASN A 152 -11.50 7.93 15.29
CA ASN A 152 -10.61 8.41 16.32
C ASN A 152 -11.04 9.80 16.83
N ILE A 153 -11.36 9.90 18.11
CA ILE A 153 -11.79 11.15 18.75
C ILE A 153 -10.74 12.26 18.61
N ALA A 154 -9.46 11.93 18.60
CA ALA A 154 -8.38 12.90 18.43
C ALA A 154 -8.28 13.48 17.01
N ASP A 155 -8.96 12.88 16.03
CA ASP A 155 -9.11 13.46 14.68
C ASP A 155 -10.24 14.50 14.62
N TYR A 156 -11.22 14.41 15.50
CA TYR A 156 -12.31 15.39 15.63
C TYR A 156 -12.02 16.48 16.67
N PHE A 157 -11.17 16.18 17.66
CA PHE A 157 -10.79 17.06 18.76
C PHE A 157 -9.25 17.15 18.85
N PRO A 158 -8.59 18.05 18.10
CA PRO A 158 -7.14 18.07 17.97
C PRO A 158 -6.35 18.22 19.28
N ILE A 159 -6.95 18.83 20.31
CA ILE A 159 -6.37 18.96 21.65
C ILE A 159 -6.07 17.60 22.31
N LEU A 160 -6.77 16.54 21.91
CA LEU A 160 -6.59 15.19 22.45
C LEU A 160 -5.47 14.40 21.75
N ARG A 161 -4.92 14.89 20.63
CA ARG A 161 -3.90 14.17 19.85
C ARG A 161 -2.66 13.76 20.65
N PRO A 162 -2.09 14.60 21.54
CA PRO A 162 -0.93 14.21 22.32
C PRO A 162 -1.22 13.05 23.30
N LEU A 163 -2.48 12.89 23.71
CA LEU A 163 -2.88 11.88 24.70
C LEU A 163 -3.13 10.49 24.08
N ASP A 164 -3.44 10.42 22.78
CA ASP A 164 -3.83 9.18 22.08
C ASP A 164 -4.85 8.35 22.90
N PRO A 165 -6.02 8.92 23.24
CA PRO A 165 -6.93 8.34 24.25
C PRO A 165 -7.47 6.95 23.89
N GLN A 166 -7.54 6.62 22.59
CA GLN A 166 -7.96 5.30 22.10
C GLN A 166 -6.76 4.38 21.79
N GLY A 167 -5.52 4.86 21.95
CA GLY A 167 -4.30 4.14 21.61
C GLY A 167 -4.16 3.82 20.12
N ILE A 168 -4.92 4.48 19.24
CA ILE A 168 -4.99 4.17 17.80
C ILE A 168 -3.64 4.44 17.15
N LYS A 169 -3.00 5.57 17.45
CA LYS A 169 -1.69 5.89 16.89
C LYS A 169 -0.65 4.86 17.36
N ARG A 170 -0.62 4.54 18.65
CA ARG A 170 0.31 3.55 19.21
C ARG A 170 0.12 2.16 18.59
N LYS A 171 -1.12 1.69 18.43
CA LYS A 171 -1.43 0.42 17.76
C LYS A 171 -0.97 0.44 16.29
N THR A 172 -1.26 1.53 15.57
CA THR A 172 -0.85 1.68 14.16
C THR A 172 0.66 1.61 14.00
N VAL A 173 1.43 2.24 14.89
CA VAL A 173 2.90 2.18 14.89
C VAL A 173 3.40 0.74 15.00
N ILE A 174 2.83 -0.07 15.90
CA ILE A 174 3.24 -1.47 16.09
C ILE A 174 2.99 -2.29 14.81
N LEU A 175 1.80 -2.14 14.23
CA LEU A 175 1.40 -2.88 13.02
C LEU A 175 2.21 -2.46 11.79
N VAL A 176 2.39 -1.15 11.57
CA VAL A 176 3.20 -0.62 10.46
C VAL A 176 4.66 -1.06 10.58
N ARG A 177 5.24 -1.09 11.79
CA ARG A 177 6.59 -1.62 12.00
C ARG A 177 6.69 -3.10 11.64
N ARG A 178 5.70 -3.92 12.02
CA ARG A 178 5.68 -5.35 11.63
C ARG A 178 5.60 -5.49 10.11
N MET A 179 4.78 -4.69 9.44
CA MET A 179 4.73 -4.67 7.96
C MET A 179 6.07 -4.26 7.35
N HIS A 180 6.69 -3.20 7.88
CA HIS A 180 7.99 -2.73 7.42
C HIS A 180 9.09 -3.76 7.63
N GLN A 181 9.05 -4.55 8.71
CA GLN A 181 10.00 -5.66 8.92
C GLN A 181 9.89 -6.70 7.80
N LEU A 182 8.67 -7.10 7.41
CA LEU A 182 8.46 -8.07 6.33
C LEU A 182 8.94 -7.53 4.98
N LEU A 183 8.65 -6.26 4.68
CA LEU A 183 9.12 -5.60 3.46
C LEU A 183 10.65 -5.44 3.46
N ASN A 184 11.25 -5.13 4.61
CA ASN A 184 12.70 -5.00 4.74
C ASN A 184 13.42 -6.29 4.35
N VAL A 185 12.91 -7.46 4.74
CA VAL A 185 13.49 -8.75 4.33
C VAL A 185 13.56 -8.87 2.81
N LYS A 186 12.48 -8.50 2.09
CA LYS A 186 12.46 -8.52 0.62
C LYS A 186 13.39 -7.49 -0.01
N ILE A 187 13.48 -6.30 0.57
CA ILE A 187 14.42 -5.26 0.12
C ILE A 187 15.86 -5.73 0.31
N ASP A 188 16.19 -6.31 1.46
CA ASP A 188 17.55 -6.78 1.78
C ASP A 188 17.96 -7.97 0.92
N GLU A 189 17.05 -8.90 0.67
CA GLU A 189 17.24 -9.97 -0.32
C GLU A 189 17.62 -9.38 -1.67
N ARG A 190 16.88 -8.36 -2.13
CA ARG A 190 17.18 -7.72 -3.42
C ARG A 190 18.53 -7.00 -3.44
N VAL A 191 18.86 -6.26 -2.38
CA VAL A 191 20.15 -5.56 -2.27
C VAL A 191 21.30 -6.57 -2.34
N ARG A 192 21.23 -7.68 -1.61
CA ARG A 192 22.25 -8.74 -1.65
C ARG A 192 22.43 -9.35 -3.05
N VAL A 193 21.33 -9.59 -3.77
CA VAL A 193 21.38 -10.08 -5.16
C VAL A 193 22.13 -9.10 -6.05
N ARG A 194 21.86 -7.79 -5.95
CA ARG A 194 22.56 -6.75 -6.72
C ARG A 194 24.06 -6.70 -6.38
N GLU A 195 24.41 -6.80 -5.10
CA GLU A 195 25.81 -6.80 -4.64
C GLU A 195 26.60 -8.04 -5.08
N SER A 196 25.92 -9.19 -5.24
CA SER A 196 26.54 -10.43 -5.70
C SER A 196 26.91 -10.47 -7.19
N GLY A 197 26.60 -9.41 -7.94
CA GLY A 197 26.86 -9.32 -9.39
C GLY A 197 25.89 -10.16 -10.24
N GLN A 198 24.80 -10.65 -9.66
CA GLN A 198 23.75 -11.33 -10.42
C GLN A 198 22.98 -10.35 -11.33
N PRO A 199 22.37 -10.84 -12.44
CA PRO A 199 21.59 -9.99 -13.33
C PRO A 199 20.43 -9.31 -12.59
N ILE A 200 20.30 -7.99 -12.78
CA ILE A 200 19.20 -7.20 -12.23
C ILE A 200 17.88 -7.66 -12.87
N CYS A 201 16.85 -7.88 -12.04
CA CYS A 201 15.56 -8.40 -12.51
C CYS A 201 14.78 -7.35 -13.32
N GLY A 202 15.03 -6.06 -13.07
CA GLY A 202 14.38 -4.95 -13.76
C GLY A 202 12.91 -4.82 -13.35
N ASP A 203 12.62 -5.17 -12.11
CA ASP A 203 11.32 -4.95 -11.50
C ASP A 203 11.25 -3.65 -10.71
N PHE A 204 10.10 -3.40 -10.09
CA PHE A 204 9.84 -2.10 -9.53
C PHE A 204 10.72 -1.79 -8.31
N ILE A 205 11.11 -2.80 -7.51
CA ILE A 205 12.04 -2.54 -6.42
C ILE A 205 13.43 -2.12 -6.94
N ASP A 206 13.88 -2.68 -8.08
CA ASP A 206 15.15 -2.26 -8.70
C ASP A 206 15.09 -0.79 -9.14
N VAL A 207 13.93 -0.37 -9.67
CA VAL A 207 13.67 1.04 -10.01
C VAL A 207 13.76 1.91 -8.75
N LEU A 208 13.03 1.57 -7.68
CA LEU A 208 13.04 2.35 -6.44
C LEU A 208 14.46 2.46 -5.83
N LEU A 209 15.21 1.35 -5.84
CA LEU A 209 16.57 1.34 -5.34
C LEU A 209 17.53 2.14 -6.23
N TYR A 210 17.35 2.12 -7.55
CA TYR A 210 18.12 2.97 -8.46
C TYR A 210 17.93 4.46 -8.15
N TYR A 211 16.70 4.90 -7.85
CA TYR A 211 16.44 6.28 -7.42
C TYR A 211 17.00 6.59 -6.02
N SER A 212 17.11 5.60 -5.13
CA SER A 212 17.81 5.75 -3.84
C SER A 212 19.31 6.00 -4.02
N ASP A 213 19.93 5.38 -5.02
CA ASP A 213 21.37 5.42 -5.26
C ASP A 213 21.84 6.72 -5.97
N GLN A 214 20.94 7.50 -6.59
CA GLN A 214 21.31 8.72 -7.32
C GLN A 214 21.69 9.90 -6.40
N GLU A 215 22.82 10.57 -6.66
CA GLU A 215 23.31 11.70 -5.85
C GLU A 215 22.54 13.02 -6.02
N SER A 216 21.71 13.18 -7.06
CA SER A 216 20.99 14.43 -7.33
C SER A 216 19.50 14.20 -7.61
N GLY A 217 18.65 14.98 -6.94
CA GLY A 217 17.29 15.32 -7.39
C GLY A 217 16.09 14.61 -6.76
N SER A 218 16.18 13.34 -6.33
CA SER A 218 15.08 12.62 -5.64
C SER A 218 15.57 11.31 -5.01
N LYS A 219 16.41 11.38 -3.96
CA LYS A 219 16.79 10.18 -3.21
C LYS A 219 15.58 9.67 -2.44
N PHE A 220 15.08 8.48 -2.79
CA PHE A 220 14.17 7.77 -1.91
C PHE A 220 14.97 7.12 -0.79
N SER A 221 14.83 7.66 0.41
CA SER A 221 15.28 6.99 1.62
C SER A 221 14.58 5.64 1.79
N ARG A 222 15.20 4.74 2.55
CA ARG A 222 14.60 3.44 2.87
C ARG A 222 13.21 3.58 3.53
N ALA A 223 13.01 4.60 4.37
CA ALA A 223 11.72 4.88 4.98
C ALA A 223 10.66 5.27 3.94
N GLU A 224 11.03 6.00 2.89
CA GLU A 224 10.12 6.37 1.79
C GLU A 224 9.76 5.16 0.94
N ILE A 225 10.72 4.29 0.63
CA ILE A 225 10.47 3.02 -0.07
C ILE A 225 9.49 2.16 0.74
N LEU A 226 9.72 2.01 2.04
CA LEU A 226 8.82 1.24 2.91
C LEU A 226 7.42 1.84 2.99
N ALA A 227 7.30 3.16 3.14
CA ALA A 227 6.02 3.85 3.19
C ALA A 227 5.27 3.77 1.84
N PHE A 228 5.99 3.78 0.73
CA PHE A 228 5.42 3.56 -0.60
C PHE A 228 4.88 2.13 -0.76
N LEU A 229 5.67 1.12 -0.36
CA LEU A 229 5.31 -0.30 -0.49
C LEU A 229 4.20 -0.73 0.48
N SER A 230 3.96 0.04 1.54
CA SER A 230 2.90 -0.17 2.52
C SER A 230 1.75 0.85 2.39
N ALA A 231 1.65 1.51 1.23
CA ALA A 231 0.63 2.52 0.94
C ALA A 231 -0.74 1.93 0.60
#